data_AF-A0A1F5YNP0-F1
#
_entry.id   AF-A0A1F5YNP0-F1
#
_cell.length_a   1.000
_cell.length_b   1.000
_cell.length_c   1.000
_cell.angle_alpha   90.00
_cell.angle_beta   90.00
_cell.angle_gamma   90.00
#
_symmetry.space_group_name_H-M   'P 1'
#
loop_
_entity.id
_entity.type
_entity.pdbx_description
1 polymer ?
#
loop_
_entity_poly.entity_id
_entity_poly.type
_entity_poly.pdbx_seq_one_letter_code
_entity_poly.pdbx_strand_id
1 'polypeptide(L)'
;MSKRRQFIREVGLGALSSLALASTVTKASPAAEGPDQGTGKKIRVGIIGAENSHSINFGTMFNVDKKFPGVEVVAIWGETAEFAKNSAEKGSIPKIVKKQEELLGLIDALIVDFRHAKYQAAAATPFVEAGIPTFVDKPFCYRVEEGRALLELAEKRKTPITSLSSVGYGPEVDDLAGQIPVLDQIISVVVTGPSDIKSKYGGIFFYGIHTVERLFKLFGDEVEAVRATRNGPRCTFEFKFVNGNLATYVPAAGWKVYCALKEKEGLIEIKPRMKMEENALHMYSAIVKMFQTGAEPRNHESILKPIAALEAMERSVYSEEWEHLLV
;
A
#
# COMPACT_ATOMS: atom_id res chain seq x y z
N MET A 1 -22.85 -15.99 51.43
CA MET A 1 -21.48 -16.53 51.31
C MET A 1 -21.53 -17.86 50.55
N SER A 2 -20.95 -17.84 49.33
CA SER A 2 -20.41 -18.96 48.53
C SER A 2 -21.12 -20.33 48.51
N LYS A 3 -21.89 -20.58 47.44
CA LYS A 3 -22.20 -21.94 46.96
C LYS A 3 -21.06 -22.42 46.05
N ARG A 4 -20.39 -23.53 46.38
CA ARG A 4 -19.37 -24.17 45.54
C ARG A 4 -19.68 -25.67 45.37
N ARG A 5 -20.22 -25.97 44.18
CA ARG A 5 -20.04 -27.14 43.29
C ARG A 5 -19.95 -28.54 43.93
N GLN A 6 -20.96 -29.34 43.59
CA GLN A 6 -20.96 -30.79 43.64
C GLN A 6 -21.12 -31.30 42.19
N PHE A 7 -20.20 -32.12 41.70
CA PHE A 7 -20.41 -32.92 40.49
C PHE A 7 -19.74 -34.28 40.70
N ILE A 8 -20.57 -35.33 40.69
CA ILE A 8 -20.15 -36.73 40.75
C ILE A 8 -20.38 -37.36 39.36
N ARG A 9 -19.39 -38.17 39.00
CA ARG A 9 -19.27 -39.28 38.03
C ARG A 9 -20.51 -39.83 37.33
N GLU A 10 -20.28 -40.30 36.09
CA GLU A 10 -20.48 -41.67 35.57
C GLU A 10 -19.81 -41.71 34.16
N VAL A 11 -18.76 -42.51 33.86
CA VAL A 11 -18.62 -43.96 33.55
C VAL A 11 -19.58 -44.48 32.47
N GLY A 12 -19.04 -44.94 31.33
CA GLY A 12 -19.76 -45.85 30.44
C GLY A 12 -19.20 -45.97 29.01
N LEU A 13 -18.75 -47.17 28.65
CA LEU A 13 -18.08 -47.60 27.42
C LEU A 13 -18.78 -47.28 26.08
N GLY A 14 -17.95 -47.03 25.05
CA GLY A 14 -17.94 -47.87 23.85
C GLY A 14 -18.59 -47.32 22.57
N ALA A 15 -17.78 -46.90 21.61
CA ALA A 15 -17.98 -47.17 20.18
C ALA A 15 -16.69 -46.85 19.39
N LEU A 16 -16.09 -47.87 18.81
CA LEU A 16 -15.11 -47.76 17.74
C LEU A 16 -15.83 -47.25 16.48
N SER A 17 -15.58 -46.00 16.09
CA SER A 17 -15.88 -45.51 14.74
C SER A 17 -14.58 -45.06 14.09
N SER A 18 -14.17 -45.84 13.09
CA SER A 18 -13.04 -45.65 12.19
C SER A 18 -12.79 -44.18 11.83
N LEU A 19 -11.65 -43.62 12.25
CA LEU A 19 -11.09 -42.42 11.63
C LEU A 19 -10.66 -42.77 10.20
N ALA A 20 -11.51 -42.42 9.23
CA ALA A 20 -11.03 -42.20 7.88
C ALA A 20 -10.17 -40.92 7.91
N LEU A 21 -8.85 -41.11 7.87
CA LEU A 21 -7.91 -40.04 7.54
C LEU A 21 -8.23 -39.57 6.12
N ALA A 22 -9.07 -38.55 6.00
CA ALA A 22 -9.18 -37.79 4.78
C ALA A 22 -7.83 -37.09 4.59
N SER A 23 -6.98 -37.67 3.75
CA SER A 23 -5.80 -36.99 3.22
C SER A 23 -6.30 -35.77 2.46
N THR A 24 -6.26 -34.61 3.13
CA THR A 24 -6.38 -33.33 2.46
C THR A 24 -5.17 -33.22 1.55
N VAL A 25 -5.38 -33.53 0.28
CA VAL A 25 -4.43 -33.20 -0.79
C VAL A 25 -4.28 -31.69 -0.74
N THR A 26 -3.21 -31.22 -0.14
CA THR A 26 -2.77 -29.84 -0.26
C THR A 26 -2.41 -29.66 -1.73
N LYS A 27 -3.32 -29.06 -2.51
CA LYS A 27 -2.94 -28.51 -3.81
C LYS A 27 -1.83 -27.51 -3.51
N ALA A 28 -0.61 -27.85 -3.90
CA ALA A 28 0.48 -26.91 -3.92
C ALA A 28 0.01 -25.69 -4.71
N SER A 29 0.07 -24.52 -4.09
CA SER A 29 -0.09 -23.25 -4.80
C SER A 29 0.92 -23.26 -5.94
N PRO A 30 0.53 -22.94 -7.19
CA PRO A 30 1.48 -22.87 -8.27
C PRO A 30 2.60 -21.91 -7.89
N ALA A 31 3.85 -22.29 -8.16
CA ALA A 31 4.99 -21.41 -8.03
C ALA A 31 4.70 -20.11 -8.77
N ALA A 32 4.98 -18.97 -8.14
CA ALA A 32 4.76 -17.66 -8.75
C ALA A 32 5.45 -17.62 -10.12
N GLU A 33 4.64 -17.52 -11.18
CA GLU A 33 5.15 -17.17 -12.50
C GLU A 33 5.95 -15.87 -12.36
N GLY A 34 7.07 -15.76 -13.09
CA GLY A 34 7.86 -14.53 -13.11
C GLY A 34 7.00 -13.31 -13.46
N PRO A 35 7.47 -12.09 -13.18
CA PRO A 35 6.64 -10.88 -13.30
C PRO A 35 6.02 -10.76 -14.70
N ASP A 36 4.70 -10.62 -14.76
CA ASP A 36 3.91 -10.35 -15.98
C ASP A 36 4.55 -9.15 -16.69
N GLN A 37 5.13 -9.37 -17.88
CA GLN A 37 5.77 -8.32 -18.67
C GLN A 37 4.74 -7.43 -19.41
N GLY A 38 3.44 -7.69 -19.17
CA GLY A 38 2.35 -6.99 -19.80
C GLY A 38 2.03 -7.54 -21.19
N THR A 39 1.19 -6.81 -21.93
CA THR A 39 0.66 -7.22 -23.24
C THR A 39 1.61 -6.92 -24.41
N GLY A 40 2.77 -6.31 -24.16
CA GLY A 40 3.72 -5.85 -25.19
C GLY A 40 3.27 -4.61 -25.99
N LYS A 41 2.15 -3.98 -25.62
CA LYS A 41 1.71 -2.71 -26.22
C LYS A 41 2.73 -1.62 -25.89
N LYS A 42 3.13 -0.84 -26.90
CA LYS A 42 4.06 0.28 -26.72
C LYS A 42 3.41 1.40 -25.92
N ILE A 43 4.10 1.89 -24.88
CA ILE A 43 3.64 2.95 -23.99
C ILE A 43 4.77 3.95 -23.78
N ARG A 44 4.52 5.21 -24.12
CA ARG A 44 5.40 6.33 -23.79
C ARG A 44 4.99 6.91 -22.44
N VAL A 45 5.88 6.89 -21.47
CA VAL A 45 5.60 7.35 -20.10
C VAL A 45 6.19 8.74 -19.88
N GLY A 46 5.40 9.63 -19.28
CA GLY A 46 5.87 10.89 -18.69
C GLY A 46 6.03 10.77 -17.19
N ILE A 47 7.00 11.48 -16.62
CA ILE A 47 7.15 11.62 -15.17
C ILE A 47 6.97 13.08 -14.75
N ILE A 48 6.21 13.33 -13.70
CA ILE A 48 6.17 14.61 -12.98
C ILE A 48 6.71 14.38 -11.56
N GLY A 49 7.81 15.05 -11.22
CA GLY A 49 8.50 14.90 -9.94
C GLY A 49 9.87 14.27 -10.13
N ALA A 50 10.92 14.91 -9.60
CA ALA A 50 12.31 14.49 -9.81
C ALA A 50 13.21 14.62 -8.57
N GLU A 51 12.70 15.14 -7.44
CA GLU A 51 13.47 15.32 -6.20
C GLU A 51 13.76 14.00 -5.44
N ASN A 52 13.20 12.88 -5.90
CA ASN A 52 13.37 11.57 -5.27
C ASN A 52 14.03 10.54 -6.21
N SER A 53 14.38 9.36 -5.67
CA SER A 53 15.10 8.32 -6.40
C SER A 53 14.23 7.45 -7.31
N HIS A 54 12.91 7.45 -7.14
CA HIS A 54 11.98 6.64 -7.92
C HIS A 54 11.96 7.07 -9.38
N SER A 55 11.98 8.37 -9.69
CA SER A 55 12.10 8.88 -11.06
C SER A 55 13.31 8.28 -11.81
N ILE A 56 14.47 8.19 -11.13
CA ILE A 56 15.67 7.52 -11.66
C ILE A 56 15.38 6.03 -11.84
N ASN A 57 14.84 5.35 -10.82
CA ASN A 57 14.56 3.92 -10.88
C ASN A 57 13.57 3.55 -12.01
N PHE A 58 12.54 4.35 -12.24
CA PHE A 58 11.62 4.19 -13.37
C PHE A 58 12.34 4.35 -14.71
N GLY A 59 13.16 5.39 -14.86
CA GLY A 59 13.99 5.58 -16.04
C GLY A 59 14.95 4.41 -16.28
N THR A 60 15.71 4.00 -15.27
CA THR A 60 16.62 2.85 -15.36
C THR A 60 15.87 1.57 -15.72
N MET A 61 14.74 1.29 -15.05
CA MET A 61 13.96 0.07 -15.28
C MET A 61 13.36 -0.01 -16.69
N PHE A 62 12.83 1.09 -17.21
CA PHE A 62 12.19 1.12 -18.52
C PHE A 62 13.18 1.36 -19.68
N ASN A 63 14.11 2.31 -19.54
CA ASN A 63 14.97 2.73 -20.66
C ASN A 63 16.32 2.01 -20.69
N VAL A 64 16.91 1.70 -19.53
CA VAL A 64 18.26 1.08 -19.44
C VAL A 64 18.16 -0.44 -19.39
N ASP A 65 17.51 -0.96 -18.36
CA ASP A 65 17.38 -2.40 -18.10
C ASP A 65 16.31 -3.05 -18.98
N LYS A 66 15.39 -2.25 -19.52
CA LYS A 66 14.29 -2.68 -20.38
C LYS A 66 13.50 -3.85 -19.80
N LYS A 67 13.20 -3.79 -18.50
CA LYS A 67 12.46 -4.84 -17.77
C LYS A 67 11.05 -5.06 -18.32
N PHE A 68 10.48 -4.05 -18.98
CA PHE A 68 9.17 -4.07 -19.62
C PHE A 68 9.30 -3.65 -21.09
N PRO A 69 9.60 -4.58 -22.01
CA PRO A 69 9.76 -4.27 -23.43
C PRO A 69 8.56 -3.52 -24.02
N GLY A 70 8.82 -2.38 -24.66
CA GLY A 70 7.78 -1.51 -25.25
C GLY A 70 7.30 -0.39 -24.32
N VAL A 71 7.68 -0.37 -23.05
CA VAL A 71 7.41 0.75 -22.14
C VAL A 71 8.69 1.58 -22.00
N GLU A 72 8.60 2.88 -22.26
CA GLU A 72 9.76 3.80 -22.22
C GLU A 72 9.37 5.12 -21.55
N VAL A 73 10.23 5.65 -20.69
CA VAL A 73 10.09 7.03 -20.17
C VAL A 73 10.63 7.99 -21.21
N VAL A 74 9.76 8.79 -21.82
CA VAL A 74 10.14 9.69 -22.92
C VAL A 74 10.36 11.12 -22.47
N ALA A 75 9.78 11.52 -21.34
CA ALA A 75 9.89 12.87 -20.85
C ALA A 75 9.74 12.95 -19.32
N ILE A 76 10.41 13.93 -18.71
CA ILE A 76 10.30 14.24 -17.29
C ILE A 76 10.16 15.74 -17.05
N TRP A 77 9.32 16.09 -16.09
CA TRP A 77 9.30 17.40 -15.45
C TRP A 77 9.84 17.27 -14.02
N GLY A 78 10.69 18.20 -13.59
CA GLY A 78 11.23 18.24 -12.23
C GLY A 78 11.08 19.61 -11.59
N GLU A 79 11.00 19.63 -10.26
CA GLU A 79 10.80 20.82 -9.44
C GLU A 79 11.93 21.84 -9.59
N THR A 80 13.15 21.35 -9.88
CA THR A 80 14.31 22.17 -10.21
C THR A 80 15.02 21.60 -11.43
N ALA A 81 15.78 22.44 -12.13
CA ALA A 81 16.58 22.01 -13.27
C ALA A 81 17.63 20.96 -12.88
N GLU A 82 18.19 21.05 -11.68
CA GLU A 82 19.16 20.08 -11.14
C GLU A 82 18.53 18.71 -10.94
N PHE A 83 17.36 18.64 -10.30
CA PHE A 83 16.65 17.38 -10.06
C PHE A 83 16.22 16.72 -11.38
N ALA A 84 15.66 17.52 -12.30
CA ALA A 84 15.27 17.03 -13.62
C ALA A 84 16.48 16.50 -14.40
N LYS A 85 17.61 17.22 -14.40
CA LYS A 85 18.83 16.81 -15.08
C LYS A 85 19.40 15.52 -14.49
N ASN A 86 19.53 15.44 -13.17
CA ASN A 86 20.04 14.25 -12.49
C ASN A 86 19.16 13.01 -12.79
N SER A 87 17.84 13.18 -12.77
CA SER A 87 16.89 12.09 -13.10
C SER A 87 16.98 11.68 -14.56
N ALA A 88 17.05 12.65 -15.47
CA ALA A 88 17.14 12.38 -16.90
C ALA A 88 18.44 11.68 -17.29
N GLU A 89 19.58 12.11 -16.75
CA GLU A 89 20.89 11.50 -17.04
C GLU A 89 20.98 10.07 -16.50
N LYS A 90 20.65 9.86 -15.22
CA LYS A 90 20.77 8.53 -14.59
C LYS A 90 19.68 7.55 -15.03
N GLY A 91 18.50 8.06 -15.35
CA GLY A 91 17.38 7.27 -15.87
C GLY A 91 17.35 7.13 -17.39
N SER A 92 18.31 7.72 -18.12
CA SER A 92 18.30 7.77 -19.60
C SER A 92 16.98 8.32 -20.18
N ILE A 93 16.43 9.38 -19.60
CA ILE A 93 15.19 10.01 -20.06
C ILE A 93 15.53 11.11 -21.07
N PRO A 94 15.07 11.01 -22.33
CA PRO A 94 15.63 11.82 -23.43
C PRO A 94 15.16 13.27 -23.45
N LYS A 95 14.06 13.62 -22.74
CA LYS A 95 13.48 14.96 -22.78
C LYS A 95 13.17 15.47 -21.37
N ILE A 96 13.64 16.68 -21.06
CA ILE A 96 13.18 17.46 -19.92
C ILE A 96 12.20 18.51 -20.44
N VAL A 97 10.99 18.53 -19.93
CA VAL A 97 9.99 19.57 -20.25
C VAL A 97 10.06 20.73 -19.26
N LYS A 98 9.68 21.93 -19.68
CA LYS A 98 9.75 23.12 -18.81
C LYS A 98 8.48 23.30 -17.97
N LYS A 99 7.34 22.89 -18.53
CA LYS A 99 6.03 22.91 -17.88
C LYS A 99 5.41 21.52 -17.90
N GLN A 100 4.58 21.20 -16.91
CA GLN A 100 3.94 19.89 -16.82
C GLN A 100 3.04 19.64 -18.03
N GLU A 101 2.31 20.65 -18.49
CA GLU A 101 1.36 20.56 -19.61
C GLU A 101 2.03 20.21 -20.95
N GLU A 102 3.35 20.46 -21.08
CA GLU A 102 4.10 20.06 -22.28
C GLU A 102 4.17 18.54 -22.46
N LEU A 103 3.84 17.75 -21.42
CA LEU A 103 3.70 16.30 -21.53
C LEU A 103 2.44 15.88 -22.29
N LEU A 104 1.39 16.72 -22.35
CA LEU A 104 0.17 16.42 -23.08
C LEU A 104 0.47 16.23 -24.57
N GLY A 105 0.02 15.10 -25.13
CA GLY A 105 0.30 14.70 -26.52
C GLY A 105 1.68 14.07 -26.75
N LEU A 106 2.61 14.15 -25.78
CA LEU A 106 3.90 13.46 -25.86
C LEU A 106 3.86 12.04 -25.27
N ILE A 107 2.95 11.79 -24.33
CA ILE A 107 2.91 10.57 -23.52
C ILE A 107 1.59 9.82 -23.70
N ASP A 108 1.63 8.53 -23.43
CA ASP A 108 0.48 7.63 -23.41
C ASP A 108 0.07 7.26 -21.97
N ALA A 109 0.97 7.43 -21.00
CA ALA A 109 0.72 7.20 -19.58
C ALA A 109 1.56 8.15 -18.71
N LEU A 110 1.08 8.45 -17.50
CA LEU A 110 1.72 9.36 -16.55
C LEU A 110 2.14 8.63 -15.27
N ILE A 111 3.31 8.99 -14.75
CA ILE A 111 3.73 8.74 -13.38
C ILE A 111 3.86 10.10 -12.66
N VAL A 112 3.17 10.25 -11.53
CA VAL A 112 3.33 11.38 -10.61
C VAL A 112 4.13 10.91 -9.41
N ASP A 113 5.25 11.57 -9.13
CA ASP A 113 6.30 11.10 -8.21
C ASP A 113 6.86 12.27 -7.38
N PHE A 114 5.97 13.06 -6.79
CA PHE A 114 6.39 14.11 -5.86
C PHE A 114 6.77 13.49 -4.52
N ARG A 115 7.87 13.97 -3.93
CA ARG A 115 8.22 13.54 -2.57
C ARG A 115 7.18 13.94 -1.52
N HIS A 116 6.54 15.09 -1.69
CA HIS A 116 5.47 15.54 -0.79
C HIS A 116 4.10 15.32 -1.43
N ALA A 117 3.25 14.53 -0.78
CA ALA A 117 1.94 14.11 -1.27
C ALA A 117 0.97 15.24 -1.66
N LYS A 118 1.18 16.47 -1.14
CA LYS A 118 0.28 17.61 -1.36
C LYS A 118 0.26 18.13 -2.80
N TYR A 119 1.26 17.75 -3.60
CA TYR A 119 1.34 18.15 -5.00
C TYR A 119 0.79 17.10 -5.96
N GLN A 120 0.52 15.89 -5.47
CA GLN A 120 0.23 14.74 -6.33
C GLN A 120 -1.12 14.85 -7.03
N ALA A 121 -2.19 15.12 -6.28
CA ALA A 121 -3.53 15.20 -6.84
C ALA A 121 -3.62 16.30 -7.92
N ALA A 122 -3.16 17.51 -7.59
CA ALA A 122 -3.16 18.64 -8.51
C ALA A 122 -2.38 18.39 -9.81
N ALA A 123 -1.25 17.67 -9.73
CA ALA A 123 -0.44 17.35 -10.91
C ALA A 123 -1.06 16.25 -11.79
N ALA A 124 -1.78 15.30 -11.19
CA ALA A 124 -2.47 14.24 -11.92
C ALA A 124 -3.73 14.76 -12.65
N THR A 125 -4.46 15.70 -12.05
CA THR A 125 -5.78 16.17 -12.52
C THR A 125 -5.82 16.49 -14.02
N PRO A 126 -4.92 17.29 -14.62
CA PRO A 126 -5.01 17.64 -16.04
C PRO A 126 -4.87 16.44 -16.99
N PHE A 127 -4.15 15.40 -16.57
CA PHE A 127 -3.89 14.21 -17.37
C PHE A 127 -5.01 13.19 -17.24
N VAL A 128 -5.56 13.06 -16.04
CA VAL A 128 -6.78 12.27 -15.80
C VAL A 128 -7.96 12.86 -16.59
N GLU A 129 -8.11 14.18 -16.57
CA GLU A 129 -9.09 14.92 -17.39
C GLU A 129 -8.93 14.62 -18.89
N ALA A 130 -7.68 14.49 -19.36
CA ALA A 130 -7.33 14.22 -20.76
C ALA A 130 -7.41 12.74 -21.16
N GLY A 131 -7.79 11.83 -20.26
CA GLY A 131 -7.89 10.40 -20.58
C GLY A 131 -6.58 9.63 -20.49
N ILE A 132 -5.54 10.17 -19.86
CA ILE A 132 -4.21 9.54 -19.77
C ILE A 132 -4.15 8.67 -18.51
N PRO A 133 -3.95 7.34 -18.64
CA PRO A 133 -3.74 6.44 -17.51
C PRO A 133 -2.63 6.94 -16.59
N THR A 134 -2.91 7.04 -15.29
CA THR A 134 -2.03 7.72 -14.34
C THR A 134 -1.71 6.83 -13.15
N PHE A 135 -0.42 6.61 -12.90
CA PHE A 135 0.07 6.10 -11.63
C PHE A 135 0.51 7.29 -10.76
N VAL A 136 0.03 7.34 -9.53
CA VAL A 136 0.44 8.32 -8.53
C VAL A 136 1.21 7.59 -7.45
N ASP A 137 2.48 7.95 -7.25
CA ASP A 137 3.28 7.32 -6.20
C ASP A 137 2.68 7.59 -4.82
N LYS A 138 2.98 6.70 -3.88
CA LYS A 138 2.42 6.80 -2.54
C LYS A 138 3.01 8.00 -1.78
N PRO A 139 2.26 8.60 -0.84
CA PRO A 139 0.80 8.46 -0.64
C PRO A 139 0.00 9.16 -1.76
N PHE A 140 -1.06 8.53 -2.25
CA PHE A 140 -1.89 9.03 -3.37
C PHE A 140 -2.21 10.53 -3.32
N CYS A 141 -2.53 11.06 -2.16
CA CYS A 141 -2.75 12.48 -1.92
C CYS A 141 -2.44 12.83 -0.46
N TYR A 142 -2.44 14.13 -0.13
CA TYR A 142 -2.27 14.59 1.25
C TYR A 142 -3.61 14.83 1.96
N ARG A 143 -4.67 15.07 1.20
CA ARG A 143 -6.02 15.28 1.72
C ARG A 143 -7.04 14.37 1.05
N VAL A 144 -7.90 13.73 1.85
CA VAL A 144 -8.93 12.80 1.39
C VAL A 144 -9.88 13.46 0.42
N GLU A 145 -10.30 14.70 0.69
CA GLU A 145 -11.19 15.44 -0.20
C GLU A 145 -10.59 15.64 -1.60
N GLU A 146 -9.31 16.00 -1.67
CA GLU A 146 -8.59 16.15 -2.95
C GLU A 146 -8.42 14.81 -3.67
N GLY A 147 -8.07 13.75 -2.93
CA GLY A 147 -7.96 12.40 -3.47
C GLY A 147 -9.29 11.88 -4.01
N ARG A 148 -10.38 12.06 -3.27
CA ARG A 148 -11.73 11.69 -3.69
C ARG A 148 -12.12 12.41 -4.97
N ALA A 149 -11.93 13.73 -5.02
CA ALA A 149 -12.26 14.52 -6.21
C ALA A 149 -11.49 14.02 -7.45
N LEU A 150 -10.22 13.62 -7.29
CA LEU A 150 -9.43 13.07 -8.39
C LEU A 150 -9.93 11.68 -8.83
N LEU A 151 -10.29 10.80 -7.89
CA LEU A 151 -10.82 9.47 -8.18
C LEU A 151 -12.20 9.55 -8.85
N GLU A 152 -13.09 10.42 -8.37
CA GLU A 152 -14.39 10.70 -9.00
C GLU A 152 -14.23 11.27 -10.42
N LEU A 153 -13.24 12.15 -10.64
CA LEU A 153 -12.90 12.64 -11.97
C LEU A 153 -12.44 11.49 -12.88
N ALA A 154 -11.56 10.62 -12.38
CA ALA A 154 -11.07 9.46 -13.11
C ALA A 154 -12.21 8.52 -13.52
N GLU A 155 -13.13 8.22 -12.60
CA GLU A 155 -14.33 7.42 -12.88
C GLU A 155 -15.21 8.08 -13.95
N LYS A 156 -15.51 9.38 -13.80
CA LYS A 156 -16.31 10.15 -14.76
C LYS A 156 -15.70 10.16 -16.16
N ARG A 157 -14.37 10.23 -16.24
CA ARG A 157 -13.62 10.24 -17.51
C ARG A 157 -13.31 8.84 -18.03
N LYS A 158 -13.55 7.79 -17.22
CA LYS A 158 -13.12 6.41 -17.47
C LYS A 158 -11.61 6.32 -17.70
N THR A 159 -10.87 7.15 -16.99
CA THR A 159 -9.40 7.21 -17.07
C THR A 159 -8.82 6.33 -15.98
N PRO A 160 -8.02 5.30 -16.31
CA PRO A 160 -7.42 4.43 -15.30
C PRO A 160 -6.48 5.21 -14.37
N ILE A 161 -6.64 5.00 -13.07
CA ILE A 161 -5.78 5.61 -12.06
C ILE A 161 -5.47 4.62 -10.93
N THR A 162 -4.24 4.65 -10.42
CA THR A 162 -3.90 3.82 -9.25
C THR A 162 -2.75 4.42 -8.42
N SER A 163 -2.59 3.89 -7.21
CA SER A 163 -1.47 4.16 -6.32
C SER A 163 -1.14 2.89 -5.55
N LEU A 164 0.16 2.60 -5.42
CA LEU A 164 0.66 1.36 -4.84
C LEU A 164 1.94 1.65 -4.06
N SER A 165 2.13 0.90 -2.97
CA SER A 165 3.43 0.73 -2.33
C SER A 165 3.89 -0.71 -2.48
N SER A 166 5.17 -0.94 -2.77
CA SER A 166 5.76 -2.29 -2.76
C SER A 166 5.64 -3.01 -1.40
N VAL A 167 5.48 -2.25 -0.30
CA VAL A 167 5.27 -2.80 1.05
C VAL A 167 3.82 -3.22 1.28
N GLY A 168 2.87 -2.55 0.63
CA GLY A 168 1.42 -2.83 0.72
C GLY A 168 0.88 -3.68 -0.44
N TYR A 169 1.66 -3.84 -1.51
CA TYR A 169 1.31 -4.53 -2.74
C TYR A 169 2.54 -5.31 -3.27
N GLY A 170 2.64 -6.56 -2.85
CA GLY A 170 3.74 -7.43 -3.24
C GLY A 170 3.62 -8.84 -2.67
N PRO A 171 4.39 -9.81 -3.18
CA PRO A 171 4.20 -11.21 -2.83
C PRO A 171 4.42 -11.53 -1.35
N GLU A 172 5.34 -10.82 -0.67
CA GLU A 172 5.52 -11.01 0.77
C GLU A 172 4.28 -10.61 1.57
N VAL A 173 3.63 -9.49 1.24
CA VAL A 173 2.44 -9.05 1.96
C VAL A 173 1.21 -9.86 1.55
N ASP A 174 1.14 -10.34 0.31
CA ASP A 174 0.11 -11.30 -0.11
C ASP A 174 0.27 -12.66 0.60
N ASP A 175 1.51 -13.14 0.75
CA ASP A 175 1.81 -14.36 1.50
C ASP A 175 1.47 -14.19 2.99
N LEU A 176 1.79 -13.04 3.58
CA LEU A 176 1.38 -12.72 4.95
C LEU A 176 -0.14 -12.66 5.09
N ALA A 177 -0.84 -12.02 4.15
CA ALA A 177 -2.30 -11.95 4.15
C ALA A 177 -2.93 -13.35 4.11
N GLY A 178 -2.36 -14.27 3.32
CA GLY A 178 -2.76 -15.67 3.27
C GLY A 178 -2.45 -16.49 4.53
N GLN A 179 -1.65 -15.94 5.46
CA GLN A 179 -1.32 -16.55 6.75
C GLN A 179 -2.09 -15.94 7.92
N ILE A 180 -2.80 -14.81 7.73
CA ILE A 180 -3.55 -14.17 8.81
C ILE A 180 -4.66 -15.12 9.29
N PRO A 181 -4.72 -15.42 10.60
CA PRO A 181 -5.80 -16.23 11.16
C PRO A 181 -7.17 -15.60 10.89
N VAL A 182 -8.22 -16.40 10.95
CA VAL A 182 -9.60 -15.88 10.89
C VAL A 182 -9.73 -14.74 11.90
N LEU A 183 -10.23 -13.57 11.47
CA LEU A 183 -10.20 -12.34 12.25
C LEU A 183 -10.84 -12.50 13.64
N ASP A 184 -11.87 -13.34 13.76
CA ASP A 184 -12.54 -13.66 15.04
C ASP A 184 -11.65 -14.37 16.06
N GLN A 185 -10.51 -14.93 15.65
CA GLN A 185 -9.54 -15.57 16.55
C GLN A 185 -8.50 -14.59 17.07
N ILE A 186 -8.41 -13.39 16.48
CA ILE A 186 -7.43 -12.37 16.82
C ILE A 186 -7.96 -11.53 17.97
N ILE A 187 -7.15 -11.37 19.02
CA ILE A 187 -7.45 -10.48 20.15
C ILE A 187 -6.90 -9.08 19.87
N SER A 188 -5.64 -9.01 19.44
CA SER A 188 -4.96 -7.75 19.16
C SER A 188 -3.83 -7.97 18.16
N VAL A 189 -3.58 -6.95 17.34
CA VAL A 189 -2.48 -6.92 16.38
C VAL A 189 -1.45 -5.89 16.81
N VAL A 190 -0.17 -6.18 16.62
CA VAL A 190 0.89 -5.17 16.65
C VAL A 190 1.62 -5.17 15.33
N VAL A 191 1.66 -4.02 14.65
CA VAL A 191 2.46 -3.81 13.44
C VAL A 191 3.59 -2.84 13.73
N THR A 192 4.75 -3.06 13.12
CA THR A 192 5.87 -2.12 13.17
C THR A 192 6.21 -1.60 11.79
N GLY A 193 6.81 -0.41 11.75
CA GLY A 193 7.34 0.18 10.54
C GLY A 193 7.85 1.60 10.76
N PRO A 194 8.68 2.14 9.86
CA PRO A 194 9.22 3.49 9.99
C PRO A 194 8.10 4.54 10.00
N SER A 195 8.23 5.56 10.84
CA SER A 195 7.35 6.74 10.83
C SER A 195 8.13 7.99 11.20
N ASP A 196 7.69 9.15 10.71
CA ASP A 196 8.17 10.43 11.18
C ASP A 196 7.02 11.45 11.21
N ILE A 197 6.46 11.70 12.39
CA ILE A 197 5.37 12.67 12.58
C ILE A 197 5.80 14.13 12.31
N LYS A 198 7.10 14.41 12.18
CA LYS A 198 7.66 15.74 11.90
C LYS A 198 8.32 15.83 10.53
N SER A 199 8.12 14.84 9.66
CA SER A 199 8.70 14.86 8.31
C SER A 199 8.31 16.14 7.56
N LYS A 200 9.30 16.81 6.97
CA LYS A 200 9.07 17.97 6.09
C LYS A 200 8.31 17.62 4.79
N TYR A 201 8.09 16.32 4.53
CA TYR A 201 7.41 15.81 3.36
C TYR A 201 5.97 15.35 3.66
N GLY A 202 5.33 15.96 4.67
CA GLY A 202 3.92 15.69 5.03
C GLY A 202 3.74 14.93 6.34
N GLY A 203 4.69 15.03 7.28
CA GLY A 203 4.58 14.39 8.59
C GLY A 203 4.37 12.89 8.48
N ILE A 204 3.37 12.39 9.23
CA ILE A 204 3.05 10.96 9.31
C ILE A 204 2.74 10.33 7.95
N PHE A 205 2.29 11.10 6.96
CA PHE A 205 1.98 10.59 5.62
C PHE A 205 3.20 9.99 4.93
N PHE A 206 4.38 10.60 5.09
CA PHE A 206 5.55 10.25 4.27
C PHE A 206 5.99 8.79 4.43
N TYR A 207 6.15 8.33 5.68
CA TYR A 207 6.51 6.94 5.97
C TYR A 207 5.35 6.10 6.51
N GLY A 208 4.37 6.71 7.18
CA GLY A 208 3.25 5.99 7.78
C GLY A 208 2.40 5.25 6.76
N ILE A 209 2.30 5.76 5.52
CA ILE A 209 1.53 5.13 4.44
C ILE A 209 1.89 3.65 4.24
N HIS A 210 3.19 3.31 4.31
CA HIS A 210 3.67 1.95 4.11
C HIS A 210 3.12 0.98 5.16
N THR A 211 3.10 1.41 6.43
CA THR A 211 2.60 0.58 7.53
C THR A 211 1.08 0.52 7.53
N VAL A 212 0.40 1.63 7.21
CA VAL A 212 -1.06 1.69 7.13
C VAL A 212 -1.60 0.81 6.00
N GLU A 213 -1.03 0.90 4.79
CA GLU A 213 -1.46 0.04 3.67
C GLU A 213 -1.24 -1.44 4.00
N ARG A 214 -0.10 -1.78 4.62
CA ARG A 214 0.18 -3.15 5.05
C ARG A 214 -0.81 -3.63 6.12
N LEU A 215 -1.10 -2.80 7.12
CA LEU A 215 -2.11 -3.12 8.14
C LEU A 215 -3.45 -3.41 7.48
N PHE A 216 -3.88 -2.56 6.54
CA PHE A 216 -5.18 -2.66 5.90
C PHE A 216 -5.28 -3.90 4.99
N LYS A 217 -4.20 -4.20 4.26
CA LYS A 217 -4.09 -5.42 3.45
C LYS A 217 -4.20 -6.70 4.28
N LEU A 218 -3.65 -6.71 5.50
CA LEU A 218 -3.60 -7.90 6.35
C LEU A 218 -4.87 -8.11 7.17
N PHE A 219 -5.48 -7.04 7.69
CA PHE A 219 -6.55 -7.14 8.68
C PHE A 219 -7.89 -6.52 8.24
N GLY A 220 -7.96 -6.05 7.00
CA GLY A 220 -9.11 -5.33 6.45
C GLY A 220 -8.94 -3.81 6.59
N ASP A 221 -9.77 -3.05 5.90
CA ASP A 221 -9.69 -1.59 5.83
C ASP A 221 -10.90 -0.88 6.50
N GLU A 222 -11.74 -1.65 7.19
CA GLU A 222 -12.88 -1.19 7.98
C GLU A 222 -12.44 -0.64 9.36
N VAL A 223 -11.71 0.49 9.33
CA VAL A 223 -11.27 1.22 10.52
C VAL A 223 -12.21 2.38 10.82
N GLU A 224 -12.68 2.45 12.06
CA GLU A 224 -13.57 3.50 12.55
C GLU A 224 -12.79 4.74 12.99
N ALA A 225 -11.73 4.55 13.78
CA ALA A 225 -10.99 5.64 14.40
C ALA A 225 -9.54 5.26 14.71
N VAL A 226 -8.70 6.28 14.83
CA VAL A 226 -7.29 6.15 15.23
C VAL A 226 -7.00 7.05 16.42
N ARG A 227 -6.17 6.56 17.34
CA ARG A 227 -5.64 7.36 18.45
C ARG A 227 -4.13 7.32 18.49
N ALA A 228 -3.48 8.46 18.60
CA ALA A 228 -2.06 8.58 18.89
C ALA A 228 -1.84 8.71 20.40
N THR A 229 -0.76 8.12 20.90
CA THR A 229 -0.23 8.37 22.25
C THR A 229 1.18 8.90 22.09
N ARG A 230 1.50 10.05 22.71
CA ARG A 230 2.80 10.70 22.53
C ARG A 230 3.56 10.88 23.83
N ASN A 231 4.88 10.83 23.68
CA ASN A 231 5.81 11.31 24.70
C ASN A 231 6.99 11.98 24.01
N GLY A 232 6.92 13.31 23.91
CA GLY A 232 7.88 14.12 23.17
C GLY A 232 7.89 13.78 21.66
N PRO A 233 9.01 13.30 21.08
CA PRO A 233 9.10 12.90 19.68
C PRO A 233 8.61 11.48 19.42
N ARG A 234 8.34 10.69 20.47
CA ARG A 234 7.87 9.30 20.34
C ARG A 234 6.36 9.28 20.24
N CYS A 235 5.84 8.42 19.37
CA CYS A 235 4.42 8.26 19.12
C CYS A 235 4.12 6.78 18.88
N THR A 236 2.97 6.29 19.35
CA THR A 236 2.35 5.03 18.92
C THR A 236 0.93 5.32 18.48
N PHE A 237 0.36 4.46 17.64
CA PHE A 237 -0.99 4.63 17.14
C PHE A 237 -1.83 3.39 17.40
N GLU A 238 -3.08 3.58 17.81
CA GLU A 238 -4.07 2.54 18.02
C GLU A 238 -5.18 2.70 16.98
N PHE A 239 -5.56 1.62 16.34
CA PHE A 239 -6.61 1.56 15.32
C PHE A 239 -7.78 0.77 15.88
N LYS A 240 -8.98 1.34 15.80
CA LYS A 240 -10.23 0.68 16.15
C LYS A 240 -10.94 0.24 14.88
N PHE A 241 -11.14 -1.07 14.74
CA PHE A 241 -11.87 -1.64 13.60
C PHE A 241 -13.36 -1.79 13.93
N VAL A 242 -14.20 -1.70 12.89
CA VAL A 242 -15.67 -1.85 13.02
C VAL A 242 -16.06 -3.22 13.58
N ASN A 243 -15.28 -4.26 13.30
CA ASN A 243 -15.49 -5.62 13.84
C ASN A 243 -15.09 -5.77 15.32
N GLY A 244 -14.63 -4.71 15.98
CA GLY A 244 -14.22 -4.70 17.38
C GLY A 244 -12.74 -5.05 17.62
N ASN A 245 -11.97 -5.38 16.57
CA ASN A 245 -10.54 -5.63 16.70
C ASN A 245 -9.76 -4.34 16.97
N LEU A 246 -8.62 -4.49 17.64
CA LEU A 246 -7.65 -3.42 17.88
C LEU A 246 -6.31 -3.78 17.24
N ALA A 247 -5.69 -2.79 16.58
CA ALA A 247 -4.31 -2.88 16.14
C ALA A 247 -3.47 -1.73 16.71
N THR A 248 -2.26 -2.03 17.11
CA THR A 248 -1.28 -1.05 17.55
C THR A 248 -0.18 -0.94 16.51
N TYR A 249 0.01 0.26 15.95
CA TYR A 249 1.18 0.61 15.18
C TYR A 249 2.26 1.18 16.11
N VAL A 250 3.37 0.44 16.21
CA VAL A 250 4.58 0.85 16.93
C VAL A 250 5.65 1.27 15.92
N PRO A 251 5.99 2.56 15.82
CA PRO A 251 7.12 3.04 15.03
C PRO A 251 8.43 2.35 15.39
N ALA A 252 9.07 1.72 14.41
CA ALA A 252 10.36 1.06 14.57
C ALA A 252 11.09 0.92 13.24
N ALA A 253 12.39 0.61 13.29
CA ALA A 253 13.09 0.14 12.11
C ALA A 253 12.56 -1.24 11.69
N GLY A 254 12.17 -1.38 10.42
CA GLY A 254 11.69 -2.64 9.85
C GLY A 254 10.21 -2.94 10.08
N TRP A 255 9.69 -3.81 9.23
CA TRP A 255 8.26 -4.08 9.12
C TRP A 255 7.91 -5.46 9.68
N LYS A 256 7.36 -5.51 10.89
CA LYS A 256 6.94 -6.76 11.55
C LYS A 256 5.46 -6.77 11.87
N VAL A 257 4.90 -7.97 12.04
CA VAL A 257 3.51 -8.21 12.39
C VAL A 257 3.46 -9.24 13.50
N TYR A 258 2.74 -8.92 14.57
CA TYR A 258 2.49 -9.79 15.70
C TYR A 258 0.99 -9.89 15.97
N CYS A 259 0.52 -11.07 16.34
CA CYS A 259 -0.88 -11.30 16.72
C CYS A 259 -0.96 -11.97 18.09
N ALA A 260 -1.88 -11.51 18.94
CA ALA A 260 -2.38 -12.27 20.08
C ALA A 260 -3.63 -13.03 19.62
N LEU A 261 -3.71 -14.33 19.90
CA LEU A 261 -4.81 -15.20 19.46
C LEU A 261 -5.54 -15.79 20.67
N LYS A 262 -6.86 -15.99 20.55
CA LYS A 262 -7.73 -16.48 21.65
C LYS A 262 -7.25 -17.77 22.31
N GLU A 263 -6.65 -18.68 21.55
CA GLU A 263 -6.27 -20.02 22.00
C GLU A 263 -4.76 -20.20 22.22
N LYS A 264 -3.98 -19.12 22.17
CA LYS A 264 -2.52 -19.19 22.31
C LYS A 264 -2.01 -18.16 23.32
N GLU A 265 -1.00 -18.55 24.08
CA GLU A 265 -0.32 -17.64 24.99
C GLU A 265 0.68 -16.74 24.24
N GLY A 266 0.68 -15.45 24.59
CA GLY A 266 1.66 -14.48 24.09
C GLY A 266 1.38 -13.93 22.69
N LEU A 267 2.36 -13.16 22.19
CA LEU A 267 2.35 -12.60 20.84
C LEU A 267 3.10 -13.53 19.88
N ILE A 268 2.50 -13.81 18.74
CA ILE A 268 3.07 -14.64 17.68
C ILE A 268 3.49 -13.74 16.53
N GLU A 269 4.76 -13.81 16.15
CA GLU A 269 5.26 -13.12 14.96
C GLU A 269 4.82 -13.88 13.69
N ILE A 270 4.12 -13.20 12.79
CA ILE A 270 3.79 -13.72 11.47
C ILE A 270 4.89 -13.27 10.50
N LYS A 271 5.55 -14.23 9.85
CA LYS A 271 6.67 -13.98 8.93
C LYS A 271 6.29 -14.38 7.51
N PRO A 272 6.72 -13.61 6.49
CA PRO A 272 6.58 -14.07 5.12
C PRO A 272 7.40 -15.36 4.95
N ARG A 273 6.85 -16.31 4.21
CA ARG A 273 7.49 -17.59 3.86
C ARG A 273 8.43 -17.46 2.66
N MET A 274 8.40 -16.31 1.98
CA MET A 274 9.20 -15.96 0.82
C MET A 274 9.88 -14.60 1.03
N LYS A 275 10.87 -14.26 0.19
CA LYS A 275 11.59 -12.99 0.25
C LYS A 275 11.22 -12.05 -0.92
N MET A 276 11.23 -10.75 -0.66
CA MET A 276 10.84 -9.68 -1.60
C MET A 276 11.76 -9.63 -2.82
N GLU A 277 13.04 -9.98 -2.64
CA GLU A 277 14.07 -10.03 -3.68
C GLU A 277 13.69 -10.97 -4.83
N GLU A 278 12.86 -11.97 -4.57
CA GLU A 278 12.43 -12.95 -5.57
C GLU A 278 11.38 -12.38 -6.55
N ASN A 279 10.79 -11.20 -6.29
CA ASN A 279 9.74 -10.61 -7.14
C ASN A 279 9.63 -9.06 -7.06
N ALA A 280 10.78 -8.37 -7.09
CA ALA A 280 10.84 -6.90 -7.02
C ALA A 280 10.03 -6.15 -8.11
N LEU A 281 9.61 -6.83 -9.18
CA LEU A 281 8.85 -6.25 -10.29
C LEU A 281 7.34 -6.33 -10.13
N HIS A 282 6.80 -7.02 -9.12
CA HIS A 282 5.36 -7.32 -9.00
C HIS A 282 4.45 -6.07 -9.09
N MET A 283 4.75 -5.04 -8.29
CA MET A 283 4.01 -3.77 -8.32
C MET A 283 4.11 -3.08 -9.69
N TYR A 284 5.31 -3.07 -10.28
CA TYR A 284 5.56 -2.44 -11.56
C TYR A 284 4.84 -3.15 -12.72
N SER A 285 4.74 -4.48 -12.67
CA SER A 285 3.93 -5.26 -13.61
C SER A 285 2.46 -4.84 -13.56
N ALA A 286 1.91 -4.63 -12.36
CA ALA A 286 0.53 -4.16 -12.20
C ALA A 286 0.32 -2.76 -12.80
N ILE A 287 1.27 -1.84 -12.59
CA ILE A 287 1.26 -0.48 -13.17
C ILE A 287 1.32 -0.56 -14.71
N VAL A 288 2.25 -1.33 -15.27
CA VAL A 288 2.42 -1.51 -16.71
C VAL A 288 1.17 -2.12 -17.34
N LYS A 289 0.58 -3.13 -16.70
CA LYS A 289 -0.68 -3.75 -17.15
C LYS A 289 -1.81 -2.74 -17.18
N MET A 290 -1.94 -1.89 -16.18
CA MET A 290 -2.92 -0.81 -16.18
C MET A 290 -2.67 0.16 -17.33
N PHE A 291 -1.43 0.59 -17.58
CA PHE A 291 -1.12 1.47 -18.71
C PHE A 291 -1.46 0.85 -20.07
N GLN A 292 -1.29 -0.46 -20.23
CA GLN A 292 -1.54 -1.15 -21.49
C GLN A 292 -3.03 -1.45 -21.72
N THR A 293 -3.74 -1.86 -20.68
CA THR A 293 -5.09 -2.45 -20.76
C THR A 293 -6.19 -1.55 -20.21
N GLY A 294 -5.83 -0.59 -19.36
CA GLY A 294 -6.77 0.19 -18.55
C GLY A 294 -7.36 -0.54 -17.35
N ALA A 295 -6.95 -1.78 -17.08
CA ALA A 295 -7.40 -2.52 -15.90
C ALA A 295 -6.65 -2.02 -14.65
N GLU A 296 -7.37 -1.36 -13.76
CA GLU A 296 -6.83 -0.92 -12.47
C GLU A 296 -6.53 -2.12 -11.56
N PRO A 297 -5.39 -2.12 -10.84
CA PRO A 297 -4.98 -3.27 -10.02
C PRO A 297 -5.69 -3.35 -8.66
N ARG A 298 -6.40 -2.29 -8.26
CA ARG A 298 -7.17 -2.20 -7.02
C ARG A 298 -8.27 -1.15 -7.17
N ASN A 299 -9.31 -1.25 -6.36
CA ASN A 299 -10.41 -0.28 -6.37
C ASN A 299 -10.03 1.06 -5.71
N HIS A 300 -10.77 2.11 -6.04
CA HIS A 300 -10.54 3.49 -5.57
C HIS A 300 -10.71 3.65 -4.06
N GLU A 301 -11.67 2.95 -3.45
CA GLU A 301 -11.91 2.98 -2.01
C GLU A 301 -10.68 2.51 -1.22
N SER A 302 -10.04 1.43 -1.67
CA SER A 302 -8.84 0.88 -1.08
C SER A 302 -7.63 1.82 -1.20
N ILE A 303 -7.62 2.75 -2.17
CA ILE A 303 -6.59 3.79 -2.30
C ILE A 303 -6.84 4.90 -1.27
N LEU A 304 -8.11 5.26 -1.05
CA LEU A 304 -8.50 6.42 -0.24
C LEU A 304 -8.51 6.13 1.27
N LYS A 305 -8.95 4.93 1.69
CA LYS A 305 -9.03 4.53 3.10
C LYS A 305 -7.70 4.68 3.86
N PRO A 306 -6.53 4.26 3.33
CA PRO A 306 -5.23 4.54 3.97
C PRO A 306 -4.92 6.03 4.15
N ILE A 307 -5.36 6.89 3.21
CA ILE A 307 -5.17 8.34 3.33
C ILE A 307 -6.03 8.90 4.46
N ALA A 308 -7.29 8.45 4.58
CA ALA A 308 -8.17 8.87 5.67
C ALA A 308 -7.64 8.46 7.05
N ALA A 309 -7.03 7.27 7.13
CA ALA A 309 -6.34 6.84 8.34
C ALA A 309 -5.15 7.76 8.66
N LEU A 310 -4.33 8.14 7.68
CA LEU A 310 -3.20 9.05 7.88
C LEU A 310 -3.65 10.46 8.31
N GLU A 311 -4.76 10.96 7.77
CA GLU A 311 -5.36 12.21 8.25
C GLU A 311 -5.82 12.10 9.71
N ALA A 312 -6.51 11.01 10.07
CA ALA A 312 -6.94 10.77 11.44
C ALA A 312 -5.72 10.65 12.38
N MET A 313 -4.66 9.97 11.95
CA MET A 313 -3.37 9.92 12.66
C MET A 313 -2.77 11.31 12.84
N GLU A 314 -2.77 12.15 11.81
CA GLU A 314 -2.24 13.52 11.87
C GLU A 314 -3.03 14.35 12.89
N ARG A 315 -4.37 14.33 12.85
CA ARG A 315 -5.20 15.02 13.84
C ARG A 315 -4.94 14.50 15.24
N SER A 316 -4.86 13.18 15.40
CA SER A 316 -4.70 12.54 16.70
C SER A 316 -3.32 12.77 17.30
N VAL A 317 -2.28 12.99 16.48
CA VAL A 317 -0.97 13.44 16.96
C VAL A 317 -1.07 14.77 17.72
N TYR A 318 -2.05 15.63 17.40
CA TYR A 318 -2.28 16.88 18.11
C TYR A 318 -3.30 16.74 19.25
N SER A 319 -4.38 15.99 19.07
CA SER A 319 -5.45 15.86 20.07
C SER A 319 -5.16 14.80 21.15
N GLU A 320 -4.40 13.76 20.83
CA GLU A 320 -4.23 12.52 21.62
C GLU A 320 -5.55 11.81 21.96
N GLU A 321 -6.61 12.14 21.21
CA GLU A 321 -7.96 11.57 21.31
C GLU A 321 -8.25 10.63 20.14
N TRP A 322 -9.34 9.87 20.23
CA TRP A 322 -9.84 9.07 19.11
C TRP A 322 -10.36 9.99 18.00
N GLU A 323 -9.72 9.91 16.83
CA GLU A 323 -10.10 10.64 15.63
C GLU A 323 -10.72 9.67 14.62
N HIS A 324 -11.97 9.94 14.23
CA HIS A 324 -12.69 9.12 13.25
C HIS A 324 -12.12 9.32 11.84
N LEU A 325 -12.08 8.26 11.04
CA LEU A 325 -11.74 8.38 9.63
C LEU A 325 -12.82 9.19 8.90
N LEU A 326 -12.39 10.09 8.03
CA LEU A 326 -13.28 10.87 7.17
C LEU A 326 -13.10 10.30 5.76
N VAL A 327 -14.03 9.42 5.34
CA VAL A 327 -14.10 8.76 4.01
C VAL A 327 -15.48 9.02 3.42
#